data_AF-A0A1F2STF9-F1
#
_entry.id   AF-A0A1F2STF9-F1
#
_cell.length_a   1.000
_cell.length_b   1.000
_cell.length_c   1.000
_cell.angle_alpha   90.00
_cell.angle_beta   90.00
_cell.angle_gamma   90.00
#
_symmetry.space_group_name_H-M   'P 1'
#
loop_
_entity.id
_entity.type
_entity.pdbx_description
1 polymer ?
#
loop_
_entity_poly.entity_id
_entity_poly.type
_entity_poly.pdbx_seq_one_letter_code
_entity_poly.pdbx_strand_id
1 'polypeptide(L)'
;MRSFVLTGLLALVGLCAIPASAQPVTKETVPGITNLARLETTIACAGAITADSVPEIKKMGFVSIVNLRLPTEAGAEIEKEEAAAKAVGLRYFHVPFNGSPDPMAADQFLNAITAKGAEPAFVHCAGGNRAATMWLIKRLAVDRWDVDRATAEATALGQTSPVLQKFAIDYAHAHRR
;
A
#
# COMPACT_ATOMS: atom_id res chain seq x y z
N MET A 1 36.87 -59.11 -10.20
CA MET A 1 35.57 -59.77 -10.46
C MET A 1 34.63 -59.36 -9.34
N ARG A 2 33.47 -58.78 -9.67
CA ARG A 2 32.34 -58.37 -8.80
C ARG A 2 32.58 -57.15 -7.90
N SER A 3 31.66 -56.23 -7.66
CA SER A 3 30.42 -55.80 -8.33
C SER A 3 29.99 -54.50 -7.61
N PHE A 4 29.33 -53.62 -8.35
CA PHE A 4 28.62 -52.42 -7.92
C PHE A 4 27.69 -52.64 -6.70
N VAL A 5 27.58 -51.65 -5.81
CA VAL A 5 26.29 -51.08 -5.38
C VAL A 5 26.48 -49.58 -5.08
N LEU A 6 25.95 -48.74 -5.98
CA LEU A 6 25.81 -47.30 -5.79
C LEU A 6 24.40 -47.05 -5.24
N THR A 7 24.24 -46.96 -3.92
CA THR A 7 22.97 -46.55 -3.31
C THR A 7 22.84 -45.04 -3.38
N GLY A 8 22.11 -44.57 -4.39
CA GLY A 8 21.66 -43.18 -4.49
C GLY A 8 20.60 -42.89 -3.43
N LEU A 9 20.93 -42.00 -2.49
CA LEU A 9 19.96 -41.42 -1.56
C LEU A 9 19.31 -40.21 -2.25
N LEU A 10 18.11 -40.40 -2.81
CA LEU A 10 17.27 -39.32 -3.29
C LEU A 10 16.74 -38.55 -2.08
N ALA A 11 17.40 -37.45 -1.71
CA ALA A 11 16.86 -36.52 -0.71
C ALA A 11 15.70 -35.75 -1.35
N LEU A 12 14.46 -36.15 -1.05
CA LEU A 12 13.27 -35.36 -1.32
C LEU A 12 13.38 -34.06 -0.51
N VAL A 13 13.81 -32.98 -1.15
CA VAL A 13 13.69 -31.63 -0.58
C VAL A 13 12.22 -31.26 -0.68
N GLY A 14 11.47 -31.54 0.39
CA GLY A 14 10.12 -31.04 0.57
C GLY A 14 10.16 -29.52 0.57
N LEU A 15 9.72 -28.90 -0.53
CA LEU A 15 9.50 -27.46 -0.61
C LEU A 15 8.28 -27.15 0.25
N CYS A 16 8.47 -27.00 1.57
CA CYS A 16 7.45 -26.42 2.43
C CYS A 16 7.21 -24.99 1.93
N ALA A 17 6.08 -24.79 1.25
CA ALA A 17 5.56 -23.46 0.99
C ALA A 17 5.25 -22.82 2.35
N ILE A 18 6.19 -22.04 2.86
CA ILE A 18 5.97 -21.23 4.04
C ILE A 18 4.83 -20.27 3.66
N PRO A 19 3.67 -20.29 4.32
CA PRO A 19 2.66 -19.27 4.07
C PRO A 19 3.34 -17.93 4.35
N ALA A 20 3.37 -17.04 3.37
CA ALA A 20 3.92 -15.70 3.54
C ALA A 20 3.14 -15.01 4.67
N SER A 21 3.68 -15.06 5.89
CA SER A 21 3.18 -14.32 7.05
C SER A 21 3.00 -12.86 6.64
N ALA A 22 1.94 -12.23 7.14
CA ALA A 22 1.77 -10.79 7.01
C ALA A 22 3.07 -10.11 7.50
N GLN A 23 3.68 -9.27 6.66
CA GLN A 23 4.90 -8.58 7.04
C GLN A 23 4.61 -7.65 8.23
N PRO A 24 5.56 -7.48 9.17
CA PRO A 24 5.34 -6.58 10.29
C PRO A 24 5.12 -5.15 9.79
N VAL A 25 4.10 -4.48 10.32
CA VAL A 25 3.90 -3.05 10.08
C VAL A 25 4.80 -2.28 11.04
N THR A 26 5.69 -1.46 10.49
CA THR A 26 6.50 -0.52 11.28
C THR A 26 5.82 0.84 11.31
N LYS A 27 5.77 1.46 12.49
CA LYS A 27 5.34 2.84 12.68
C LYS A 27 6.53 3.66 13.13
N GLU A 28 6.74 4.79 12.48
CA GLU A 28 7.88 5.67 12.74
C GLU A 28 7.46 7.13 12.62
N THR A 29 8.18 8.00 13.32
CA THR A 29 7.95 9.45 13.27
C THR A 29 8.98 10.07 12.33
N VAL A 30 8.51 10.58 11.20
CA VAL A 30 9.33 11.32 10.24
C VAL A 30 8.85 12.77 10.20
N PRO A 31 9.75 13.77 10.35
CA PRO A 31 9.36 15.17 10.24
C PRO A 31 8.61 15.46 8.94
N GLY A 32 7.47 16.13 9.06
CA GLY A 32 6.62 16.46 7.92
C GLY A 32 5.74 15.30 7.40
N ILE A 33 5.72 14.14 8.06
CA ILE A 33 4.82 13.02 7.72
C ILE A 33 4.00 12.62 8.94
N THR A 34 2.68 12.67 8.81
CA THR A 34 1.76 12.30 9.90
C THR A 34 1.40 10.81 9.83
N ASN A 35 1.27 10.13 10.98
CA ASN A 35 0.75 8.76 11.08
C ASN A 35 1.38 7.74 10.10
N LEU A 36 2.71 7.79 9.91
CA LEU A 36 3.38 6.88 8.99
C LEU A 36 3.36 5.43 9.52
N ALA A 37 2.78 4.54 8.73
CA ALA A 37 2.83 3.10 8.91
C ALA A 37 3.22 2.42 7.58
N ARG A 38 4.16 1.48 7.59
CA ARG A 38 4.62 0.82 6.35
C ARG A 38 4.82 -0.68 6.51
N LEU A 39 4.64 -1.39 5.40
CA LEU A 39 5.08 -2.79 5.22
C LEU A 39 6.42 -2.77 4.50
N GLU A 40 7.50 -2.65 5.27
CA GLU A 40 8.89 -2.63 4.78
C GLU A 40 9.03 -1.88 3.44
N THR A 41 9.36 -2.60 2.36
CA THR A 41 9.57 -2.07 1.01
C THR A 41 8.39 -2.31 0.07
N THR A 42 7.16 -2.49 0.57
CA THR A 42 5.96 -2.73 -0.28
C THR A 42 5.11 -1.47 -0.40
N ILE A 43 4.67 -0.94 0.74
CA ILE A 43 3.69 0.14 0.82
C ILE A 43 3.89 0.93 2.11
N ALA A 44 3.70 2.25 2.04
CA ALA A 44 3.41 3.08 3.21
C ALA A 44 1.98 3.64 3.13
N CYS A 45 1.31 3.69 4.27
CA CYS A 45 0.08 4.44 4.49
C CYS A 45 0.37 5.55 5.50
N ALA A 46 0.07 6.78 5.12
CA ALA A 46 0.33 7.96 5.96
C ALA A 46 -0.84 8.94 5.96
N GLY A 47 -0.85 9.80 6.97
CA GLY A 47 -1.58 11.06 6.98
C GLY A 47 -0.84 12.14 6.19
N ALA A 48 -1.18 13.40 6.49
CA ALA A 48 -0.71 14.53 5.70
C ALA A 48 0.83 14.59 5.66
N ILE A 49 1.35 14.97 4.48
CA ILE A 49 2.76 15.23 4.26
C ILE A 49 3.01 16.69 3.90
N THR A 50 4.22 17.18 4.17
CA THR A 50 4.71 18.45 3.60
C THR A 50 5.51 18.18 2.33
N ALA A 51 5.55 19.14 1.40
CA ALA A 51 6.36 19.02 0.19
C ALA A 51 7.85 18.79 0.51
N ASP A 52 8.36 19.38 1.59
CA ASP A 52 9.75 19.22 2.05
C ASP A 52 10.09 17.80 2.55
N SER A 53 9.08 16.99 2.89
CA SER A 53 9.27 15.60 3.31
C SER A 53 9.40 14.62 2.12
N VAL A 54 9.05 15.04 0.90
CA VAL A 54 9.05 14.19 -0.29
C VAL A 54 10.44 13.62 -0.65
N PRO A 55 11.56 14.36 -0.53
CA PRO A 55 12.89 13.78 -0.67
C PRO A 55 13.18 12.66 0.33
N GLU A 56 12.63 12.73 1.55
CA GLU A 56 12.78 11.66 2.54
C GLU A 56 11.98 10.42 2.14
N ILE A 57 10.78 10.59 1.59
CA ILE A 57 9.99 9.48 1.00
C ILE A 57 10.80 8.75 -0.08
N LYS A 58 11.56 9.47 -0.91
CA LYS A 58 12.47 8.85 -1.89
C LYS A 58 13.58 8.05 -1.22
N LYS A 59 14.21 8.58 -0.17
CA LYS A 59 15.29 7.89 0.58
C LYS A 59 14.81 6.62 1.28
N MET A 60 13.53 6.59 1.69
CA MET A 60 12.89 5.40 2.23
C MET A 60 12.68 4.28 1.18
N GLY A 61 12.99 4.52 -0.09
CA GLY A 61 12.95 3.51 -1.16
C GLY A 61 11.64 3.47 -1.95
N PHE A 62 10.70 4.36 -1.67
CA PHE A 62 9.47 4.48 -2.47
C PHE A 62 9.78 5.04 -3.86
N VAL A 63 8.98 4.64 -4.83
CA VAL A 63 9.10 5.07 -6.24
C VAL A 63 7.90 5.87 -6.72
N SER A 64 6.81 5.85 -5.96
CA SER A 64 5.61 6.65 -6.24
C SER A 64 4.95 7.20 -4.99
N ILE A 65 4.20 8.29 -5.17
CA ILE A 65 3.26 8.85 -4.20
C ILE A 65 1.85 8.78 -4.78
N VAL A 66 0.88 8.32 -3.98
CA VAL A 66 -0.55 8.42 -4.27
C VAL A 66 -1.20 9.33 -3.22
N ASN A 67 -1.58 10.53 -3.66
CA ASN A 67 -2.21 11.53 -2.81
C ASN A 67 -3.74 11.42 -2.93
N LEU A 68 -4.41 11.14 -1.81
CA LEU A 68 -5.86 10.97 -1.74
C LEU A 68 -6.61 12.22 -1.27
N ARG A 69 -5.89 13.30 -0.96
CA ARG A 69 -6.46 14.53 -0.41
C ARG A 69 -7.16 15.35 -1.49
N LEU A 70 -8.29 15.95 -1.13
CA LEU A 70 -8.91 16.99 -1.96
C LEU A 70 -8.09 18.28 -1.87
N PRO A 71 -8.01 19.07 -2.96
CA PRO A 71 -7.39 20.40 -2.93
C PRO A 71 -8.02 21.36 -1.90
N THR A 72 -9.28 21.13 -1.54
CA THR A 72 -10.03 21.95 -0.57
C THR A 72 -9.75 21.59 0.89
N GLU A 73 -9.00 20.52 1.17
CA GLU A 73 -8.64 20.17 2.54
C GLU A 73 -7.60 21.14 3.11
N ALA A 74 -7.75 21.47 4.39
CA ALA A 74 -6.84 22.38 5.08
C ALA A 74 -5.38 21.89 5.01
N GLY A 75 -4.47 22.72 4.50
CA GLY A 75 -3.06 22.39 4.37
C GLY A 75 -2.76 21.32 3.31
N ALA A 76 -3.64 21.11 2.33
CA ALA A 76 -3.30 20.33 1.14
C ALA A 76 -2.48 21.19 0.17
N GLU A 77 -1.22 20.81 -0.07
CA GLU A 77 -0.31 21.52 -0.98
C GLU A 77 -0.04 20.68 -2.24
N ILE A 78 -1.11 20.30 -2.96
CA ILE A 78 -1.08 19.29 -4.03
C ILE A 78 -0.03 19.62 -5.10
N GLU A 79 0.01 20.85 -5.59
CA GLU A 79 0.92 21.27 -6.66
C GLU A 79 2.38 21.31 -6.19
N LYS A 80 2.63 21.70 -4.92
CA LYS A 80 3.98 21.71 -4.35
C LYS A 80 4.49 20.30 -4.13
N GLU A 81 3.62 19.41 -3.64
CA GLU A 81 3.94 18.00 -3.44
C GLU A 81 4.26 17.31 -4.77
N GLU A 82 3.46 17.55 -5.81
CA GLU A 82 3.71 17.03 -7.16
C GLU A 82 5.03 17.55 -7.73
N ALA A 83 5.31 18.85 -7.59
CA ALA A 83 6.56 19.45 -8.03
C ALA A 83 7.77 18.84 -7.29
N ALA A 84 7.67 18.64 -5.98
CA ALA A 84 8.71 18.00 -5.18
C ALA A 84 8.94 16.54 -5.58
N ALA A 85 7.85 15.79 -5.81
CA ALA A 85 7.91 14.40 -6.27
C ALA A 85 8.63 14.30 -7.62
N LYS A 86 8.26 15.16 -8.58
CA LYS A 86 8.92 15.26 -9.88
C LYS A 86 10.41 15.59 -9.76
N ALA A 87 10.78 16.50 -8.87
CA ALA A 87 12.17 16.92 -8.67
C ALA A 87 13.09 15.77 -8.19
N VAL A 88 12.55 14.81 -7.43
CA VAL A 88 13.31 13.64 -6.93
C VAL A 88 13.04 12.34 -7.70
N GLY A 89 12.33 12.43 -8.82
CA GLY A 89 12.03 11.28 -9.69
C GLY A 89 11.05 10.28 -9.06
N LEU A 90 10.14 10.73 -8.20
CA LEU A 90 8.98 9.96 -7.77
C LEU A 90 7.85 10.14 -8.77
N ARG A 91 7.15 9.04 -9.08
CA ARG A 91 5.88 9.11 -9.79
C ARG A 91 4.83 9.71 -8.86
N TYR A 92 3.95 10.54 -9.38
CA TYR A 92 2.90 11.17 -8.59
C TYR A 92 1.54 10.85 -9.17
N PHE A 93 0.63 10.37 -8.33
CA PHE A 93 -0.75 10.08 -8.68
C PHE A 93 -1.67 10.84 -7.72
N HIS A 94 -2.52 11.71 -8.24
CA HIS A 94 -3.55 12.40 -7.46
C HIS A 94 -4.89 11.72 -7.67
N VAL A 95 -5.44 11.09 -6.63
CA VAL A 95 -6.72 10.39 -6.64
C VAL A 95 -7.61 10.98 -5.52
N PRO A 96 -8.12 12.21 -5.70
CA PRO A 96 -8.78 12.94 -4.64
C PRO A 96 -10.15 12.35 -4.29
N PHE A 97 -10.40 12.08 -3.00
CA PHE A 97 -11.76 11.77 -2.53
C PHE A 97 -11.98 12.17 -1.06
N ASN A 98 -13.21 12.51 -0.70
CA ASN A 98 -13.57 13.11 0.59
C ASN A 98 -13.57 12.16 1.80
N GLY A 99 -13.28 10.87 1.62
CA GLY A 99 -13.33 9.87 2.69
C GLY A 99 -14.71 9.25 2.93
N SER A 100 -15.68 9.51 2.06
CA SER A 100 -16.91 8.72 1.95
C SER A 100 -16.71 7.55 0.96
N PRO A 101 -17.55 6.49 1.03
CA PRO A 101 -17.59 5.43 0.03
C PRO A 101 -17.70 5.99 -1.40
N ASP A 102 -16.73 5.67 -2.26
CA ASP A 102 -16.65 6.16 -3.62
C ASP A 102 -16.02 5.09 -4.54
N PRO A 103 -16.84 4.32 -5.29
CA PRO A 103 -16.35 3.30 -6.22
C PRO A 103 -15.43 3.86 -7.31
N MET A 104 -15.66 5.09 -7.78
CA MET A 104 -14.84 5.70 -8.83
C MET A 104 -13.44 6.02 -8.31
N ALA A 105 -13.34 6.54 -7.08
CA ALA A 105 -12.05 6.74 -6.43
C ALA A 105 -11.31 5.40 -6.20
N ALA A 106 -12.04 4.33 -5.87
CA ALA A 106 -11.47 2.99 -5.73
C ALA A 106 -10.92 2.46 -7.07
N ASP A 107 -11.66 2.62 -8.17
CA ASP A 107 -11.17 2.26 -9.52
C ASP A 107 -9.90 3.04 -9.90
N GLN A 108 -9.91 4.35 -9.68
CA GLN A 108 -8.78 5.23 -9.96
C GLN A 108 -7.55 4.85 -9.12
N PHE A 109 -7.75 4.59 -7.83
CA PHE A 109 -6.69 4.12 -6.94
C PHE A 109 -6.11 2.78 -7.42
N LEU A 110 -6.98 1.82 -7.73
CA LEU A 110 -6.54 0.52 -8.22
C LEU A 110 -5.74 0.65 -9.51
N ASN A 111 -6.13 1.52 -10.44
CA ASN A 111 -5.38 1.77 -11.66
C ASN A 111 -4.01 2.43 -11.39
N ALA A 112 -3.93 3.35 -10.43
CA ALA A 112 -2.68 4.00 -10.04
C ALA A 112 -1.72 3.02 -9.35
N ILE A 113 -2.19 2.28 -8.36
CA ILE A 113 -1.35 1.39 -7.54
C ILE A 113 -0.86 0.16 -8.31
N THR A 114 -1.63 -0.33 -9.29
CA THR A 114 -1.21 -1.45 -10.15
C THR A 114 -0.50 -1.00 -11.43
N ALA A 115 -0.26 0.31 -11.61
CA ALA A 115 0.49 0.79 -12.76
C ALA A 115 1.93 0.25 -12.72
N LYS A 116 2.48 -0.10 -13.89
CA LYS A 116 3.86 -0.59 -13.99
C LYS A 116 4.83 0.44 -13.38
N GLY A 117 5.61 0.00 -12.38
CA GLY A 117 6.57 0.84 -11.69
C GLY A 117 5.98 1.78 -10.62
N ALA A 118 4.74 1.53 -10.16
CA ALA A 118 4.17 2.25 -9.02
C ALA A 118 4.67 1.71 -7.66
N GLU A 119 5.05 0.44 -7.58
CA GLU A 119 5.53 -0.19 -6.34
C GLU A 119 7.07 -0.11 -6.21
N PRO A 120 7.62 0.16 -5.01
CA PRO A 120 6.95 0.42 -3.74
C PRO A 120 6.27 1.81 -3.70
N ALA A 121 5.03 1.86 -3.21
CA ALA A 121 4.23 3.08 -3.22
C ALA A 121 4.09 3.72 -1.84
N PHE A 122 4.01 5.04 -1.80
CA PHE A 122 3.67 5.82 -0.61
C PHE A 122 2.28 6.41 -0.80
N VAL A 123 1.28 5.92 -0.06
CA VAL A 123 -0.11 6.38 -0.17
C VAL A 123 -0.45 7.23 1.03
N HIS A 124 -1.00 8.43 0.82
CA HIS A 124 -1.37 9.29 1.92
C HIS A 124 -2.71 10.00 1.74
N CYS A 125 -3.24 10.48 2.87
CA CYS A 125 -4.41 11.35 2.93
C CYS A 125 -4.25 12.34 4.10
N ALA A 126 -5.32 12.92 4.65
CA ALA A 126 -5.17 13.76 5.85
C ALA A 126 -4.64 13.00 7.08
N GLY A 127 -5.09 11.76 7.34
CA GLY A 127 -4.85 11.07 8.60
C GLY A 127 -4.47 9.58 8.53
N GLY A 128 -4.29 9.01 7.33
CA GLY A 128 -3.92 7.60 7.13
C GLY A 128 -5.09 6.67 6.81
N ASN A 129 -6.28 6.91 7.39
CA ASN A 129 -7.43 6.00 7.25
C ASN A 129 -7.87 5.72 5.80
N ARG A 130 -7.90 6.75 4.93
CA ARG A 130 -8.21 6.57 3.50
C ARG A 130 -7.16 5.75 2.76
N ALA A 131 -5.88 6.00 3.05
CA ALA A 131 -4.76 5.27 2.43
C ALA A 131 -4.84 3.77 2.75
N ALA A 132 -5.00 3.44 4.03
CA ALA A 132 -5.11 2.05 4.47
C ALA A 132 -6.42 1.38 3.97
N THR A 133 -7.53 2.13 3.85
CA THR A 133 -8.77 1.63 3.23
C THR A 133 -8.57 1.30 1.76
N MET A 134 -7.90 2.17 0.99
CA MET A 134 -7.64 1.93 -0.42
C MET A 134 -6.67 0.75 -0.61
N TRP A 135 -5.69 0.61 0.28
CA TRP A 135 -4.83 -0.58 0.31
C TRP A 135 -5.61 -1.88 0.58
N LEU A 136 -6.59 -1.86 1.50
CA LEU A 136 -7.50 -2.98 1.74
C LEU A 136 -8.22 -3.39 0.45
N ILE A 137 -8.72 -2.43 -0.33
CA ILE A 137 -9.35 -2.70 -1.63
C ILE A 137 -8.39 -3.46 -2.57
N LYS A 138 -7.12 -3.03 -2.68
CA LYS A 138 -6.12 -3.71 -3.50
C LYS A 138 -5.88 -5.14 -3.02
N ARG A 139 -5.71 -5.37 -1.71
CA ARG A 139 -5.53 -6.71 -1.15
C ARG A 139 -6.68 -7.65 -1.49
N LEU A 140 -7.92 -7.16 -1.42
CA LEU A 140 -9.11 -7.98 -1.66
C LEU A 140 -9.42 -8.17 -3.15
N ALA A 141 -9.41 -7.08 -3.93
CA ALA A 141 -9.85 -7.08 -5.32
C ALA A 141 -8.77 -7.59 -6.29
N VAL A 142 -7.49 -7.36 -5.98
CA VAL A 142 -6.36 -7.69 -6.86
C VAL A 142 -5.56 -8.86 -6.30
N ASP A 143 -5.11 -8.79 -5.05
CA ASP A 143 -4.29 -9.86 -4.47
C ASP A 143 -5.14 -11.08 -4.05
N ARG A 144 -6.47 -10.93 -4.04
CA ARG A 144 -7.47 -11.95 -3.67
C ARG A 144 -7.23 -12.55 -2.29
N TRP A 145 -6.75 -11.72 -1.36
CA TRP A 145 -6.57 -12.13 0.02
C TRP A 145 -7.90 -12.41 0.71
N ASP A 146 -7.81 -13.23 1.75
CA ASP A 146 -8.88 -13.39 2.72
C ASP A 146 -9.23 -12.06 3.41
N VAL A 147 -10.50 -11.89 3.77
CA VAL A 147 -11.03 -10.65 4.37
C VAL A 147 -10.38 -10.37 5.71
N ASP A 148 -10.32 -11.36 6.60
CA ASP A 148 -9.78 -11.17 7.96
C ASP A 148 -8.30 -10.81 7.90
N ARG A 149 -7.54 -11.50 7.05
CA ARG A 149 -6.12 -11.19 6.80
C ARG A 149 -5.93 -9.76 6.29
N ALA A 150 -6.66 -9.38 5.25
CA ALA A 150 -6.49 -8.08 4.61
C ALA A 150 -6.93 -6.94 5.54
N THR A 151 -8.03 -7.12 6.27
CA THR A 151 -8.49 -6.17 7.27
C THR A 151 -7.49 -6.01 8.40
N ALA A 152 -6.91 -7.09 8.93
CA ALA A 152 -5.90 -6.99 9.99
C ALA A 152 -4.67 -6.16 9.55
N GLU A 153 -4.19 -6.36 8.32
CA GLU A 153 -3.09 -5.58 7.75
C GLU A 153 -3.47 -4.10 7.59
N ALA A 154 -4.66 -3.82 7.03
CA ALA A 154 -5.14 -2.46 6.84
C ALA A 154 -5.34 -1.73 8.18
N THR A 155 -5.88 -2.39 9.20
CA THR A 155 -6.02 -1.83 10.56
C THR A 155 -4.66 -1.50 11.15
N ALA A 156 -3.67 -2.39 11.01
CA ALA A 156 -2.30 -2.12 11.46
C ALA A 156 -1.69 -0.90 10.76
N LEU A 157 -2.00 -0.70 9.47
CA LEU A 157 -1.61 0.45 8.64
C LEU A 157 -2.41 1.75 8.89
N GLY A 158 -3.42 1.73 9.77
CA GLY A 158 -4.17 2.93 10.18
C GLY A 158 -5.59 3.05 9.63
N GLN A 159 -6.16 1.95 9.10
CA GLN A 159 -7.60 1.87 8.81
C GLN A 159 -8.38 1.85 10.14
N THR A 160 -9.33 2.77 10.30
CA THR A 160 -10.11 2.94 11.54
C THR A 160 -11.62 3.09 11.33
N SER A 161 -12.08 3.46 10.15
CA SER A 161 -13.50 3.71 9.88
C SER A 161 -14.26 2.42 9.50
N PRO A 162 -15.26 1.99 10.29
CA PRO A 162 -16.07 0.81 9.94
C PRO A 162 -16.85 0.99 8.63
N VAL A 163 -17.30 2.21 8.34
CA VAL A 163 -18.03 2.54 7.12
C VAL A 163 -17.17 2.32 5.89
N LEU A 164 -15.93 2.81 5.93
CA LEU A 164 -14.98 2.65 4.82
C LEU A 164 -14.47 1.21 4.70
N GLN A 165 -14.28 0.50 5.82
CA GLN A 165 -13.93 -0.91 5.79
C GLN A 165 -15.03 -1.74 5.12
N LYS A 166 -16.30 -1.52 5.51
CA LYS A 166 -17.43 -2.18 4.88
C LYS A 166 -17.49 -1.88 3.38
N PHE A 167 -17.33 -0.61 3.01
CA PHE A 167 -17.26 -0.20 1.60
C PHE A 167 -16.14 -0.94 0.84
N ALA A 168 -14.93 -1.02 1.40
CA ALA A 168 -13.81 -1.69 0.76
C ALA A 168 -14.10 -3.18 0.49
N ILE A 169 -14.72 -3.87 1.45
CA ILE A 169 -15.12 -5.27 1.34
C ILE A 169 -16.20 -5.43 0.26
N ASP A 170 -17.29 -4.65 0.34
CA ASP A 170 -18.40 -4.72 -0.61
C ASP A 170 -17.93 -4.42 -2.05
N TYR A 171 -17.13 -3.36 -2.21
CA TYR A 171 -16.56 -2.99 -3.50
C TYR A 171 -15.68 -4.12 -4.06
N ALA A 172 -14.76 -4.67 -3.25
CA ALA A 172 -13.86 -5.71 -3.71
C ALA A 172 -14.57 -7.01 -4.10
N HIS A 173 -15.67 -7.38 -3.44
CA HIS A 173 -16.48 -8.54 -3.84
C HIS A 173 -17.10 -8.36 -5.23
N ALA A 174 -17.52 -7.14 -5.58
CA ALA A 174 -18.12 -6.85 -6.88
C ALA A 174 -17.09 -6.64 -8.01
N HIS A 175 -15.83 -6.31 -7.68
CA HIS A 175 -14.82 -5.86 -8.65
C HIS A 175 -13.53 -6.68 -8.62
N ARG A 176 -13.60 -7.97 -8.24
CA ARG A 176 -12.43 -8.87 -8.29
C ARG A 176 -11.89 -8.95 -9.71
N ARG A 177 -10.57 -8.78 -9.85
CA ARG A 177 -9.87 -8.90 -11.14
C ARG A 177 -8.65 -9.82 -11.05
#